data_AF-A0A7J2U790-F1
#
_entry.id   AF-A0A7J2U790-F1
#
_cell.length_a   1.000
_cell.length_b   1.000
_cell.length_c   1.000
_cell.angle_alpha   90.00
_cell.angle_beta   90.00
_cell.angle_gamma   90.00
#
_symmetry.space_group_name_H-M   'P 1'
#
loop_
_entity.id
_entity.type
_entity.pdbx_description
1 polymer ?
#
loop_
_entity_poly.entity_id
_entity_poly.type
_entity_poly.pdbx_seq_one_letter_code
_entity_poly.pdbx_strand_id
1 'polypeptide(L)'
;MSSSIILPFMVQADGKVENFDVEISTVLLLAEAKRRKGFLSSERRLDLVSKLFYPLWIVPFEDKSLILDGLNNFSLSLNFQTLPDVTSFVEDVERGISMRGYFWEILDKCRKAFLTFNQSYEVKIGGLIKNRQFLYELLEYIKEAASSESKETVSLVLIPPRLDFELASENAGKFIALYRQVRSDIKALQYCQKILGDSADFHEKMILKEIEYTRAFYDGEISRLKPLVEDRINRLQSELDAEIAKINKLLEREIKPKERQKATFERKLQQLEVERADIEEKLAIARKRGGAIWTRMERSLRLCEEKIRKLRDKLDSLNSSIDKARRRAASEIEKLKGKYARSVEEEKQKIRNFEFQREEKIQQKRREMEKLRIVVSQISNQIKGLLDARMELIDRLDELFIPWRSEKVSLACLPFYIVGYRVRDDMETQIFQPIRVVASSGVGGAIRKKLFSFGVASRLKHYLQTRSKTLGDLVSSIGKAVNSDRCFKETLYQTAFSNNFLAQRGIKDVVVGGLRELESRGWIGHEEVNIIINSYFKEA
;
A
#
# COMPACT_ATOMS: atom_id res chain seq x y z
N MET A 1 24.45 -35.28 -19.42
CA MET A 1 24.69 -34.47 -20.64
C MET A 1 23.53 -33.50 -20.78
N SER A 2 23.80 -32.21 -20.67
CA SER A 2 22.86 -31.11 -20.89
C SER A 2 22.38 -31.16 -22.35
N SER A 3 21.08 -31.02 -22.59
CA SER A 3 20.58 -30.77 -23.94
C SER A 3 21.13 -29.44 -24.45
N SER A 4 21.61 -29.39 -25.69
CA SER A 4 22.12 -28.16 -26.30
C SER A 4 21.15 -27.67 -27.38
N ILE A 5 20.81 -26.39 -27.34
CA ILE A 5 20.07 -25.68 -28.38
C ILE A 5 21.09 -24.90 -29.20
N ILE A 6 21.29 -25.31 -30.46
CA ILE A 6 22.20 -24.63 -31.37
C ILE A 6 21.41 -23.52 -32.07
N LEU A 7 21.81 -22.28 -31.84
CA LEU A 7 21.19 -21.14 -32.51
C LEU A 7 21.84 -20.96 -33.90
N PRO A 8 21.08 -20.68 -34.96
CA PRO A 8 21.63 -20.52 -36.32
C PRO A 8 22.29 -19.17 -36.53
N PHE A 9 23.49 -19.10 -37.10
CA PHE A 9 24.19 -17.82 -37.29
C PHE A 9 23.51 -16.94 -38.35
N MET A 10 23.08 -17.56 -39.46
CA MET A 10 22.41 -16.88 -40.55
C MET A 10 21.01 -17.47 -40.80
N VAL A 11 19.99 -16.61 -40.76
CA VAL A 11 18.61 -17.00 -41.13
C VAL A 11 18.04 -16.08 -42.20
N GLN A 12 17.17 -16.63 -43.03
CA GLN A 12 16.40 -15.89 -44.03
C GLN A 12 15.26 -15.10 -43.39
N ALA A 13 14.69 -14.16 -44.14
CA ALA A 13 13.57 -13.33 -43.67
C ALA A 13 12.30 -14.13 -43.34
N ASP A 14 12.14 -15.33 -43.91
CA ASP A 14 11.05 -16.27 -43.63
C ASP A 14 11.32 -17.19 -42.42
N GLY A 15 12.45 -16.99 -41.73
CA GLY A 15 12.84 -17.75 -40.53
C GLY A 15 13.62 -19.04 -40.81
N LYS A 16 13.84 -19.41 -42.07
CA LYS A 16 14.62 -20.60 -42.41
C LYS A 16 16.11 -20.37 -42.17
N VAL A 17 16.78 -21.40 -41.64
CA VAL A 17 18.24 -21.41 -41.51
C VAL A 17 18.85 -21.42 -42.90
N GLU A 18 19.85 -20.58 -43.11
CA GLU A 18 20.54 -20.51 -44.38
C GLU A 18 21.53 -21.67 -44.55
N ASN A 19 21.80 -22.07 -45.79
CA ASN A 19 22.81 -23.09 -46.07
C ASN A 19 24.19 -22.67 -45.51
N PHE A 20 24.89 -23.60 -44.86
CA PHE A 20 26.24 -23.39 -44.33
C PHE A 20 27.23 -22.91 -45.40
N ASP A 21 27.15 -23.43 -46.63
CA ASP A 21 27.99 -23.00 -47.76
C ASP A 21 27.86 -21.49 -48.00
N VAL A 22 26.62 -21.00 -48.00
CA VAL A 22 26.28 -19.57 -48.17
C VAL A 22 26.72 -18.77 -46.96
N GLU A 23 26.54 -19.31 -45.74
CA GLU A 23 26.98 -18.70 -44.48
C GLU A 23 28.49 -18.42 -44.47
N ILE A 24 29.31 -19.45 -44.65
CA ILE A 24 30.76 -19.30 -44.59
C ILE A 24 31.30 -18.42 -45.72
N SER A 25 30.74 -18.54 -46.93
CA SER A 25 31.09 -17.70 -48.08
C SER A 25 30.78 -16.23 -47.80
N THR A 26 29.63 -15.95 -47.19
CA THR A 26 29.23 -14.60 -46.79
C THR A 26 30.20 -14.02 -45.76
N VAL A 27 30.57 -14.81 -44.74
CA VAL A 27 31.56 -14.40 -43.73
C VAL A 27 32.91 -14.10 -44.36
N LEU A 28 33.36 -14.95 -45.30
CA LEU A 28 34.63 -14.75 -46.00
C LEU A 28 34.63 -13.48 -46.85
N LEU A 29 33.53 -13.19 -47.55
CA LEU A 29 33.38 -11.94 -48.31
C LEU A 29 33.38 -10.71 -47.39
N LEU A 30 32.71 -10.79 -46.23
CA LEU A 30 32.74 -9.72 -45.22
C LEU A 30 34.15 -9.52 -44.66
N ALA A 31 34.86 -10.60 -44.40
CA ALA A 31 36.24 -10.57 -43.93
C ALA A 31 37.15 -9.88 -44.96
N GLU A 32 37.02 -10.24 -46.23
CA GLU A 32 37.79 -9.63 -47.32
C GLU A 32 37.46 -8.16 -47.53
N ALA A 33 36.18 -7.80 -47.49
CA ALA A 33 35.78 -6.42 -47.69
C ALA A 33 36.28 -5.49 -46.57
N LYS A 34 36.47 -6.03 -45.35
CA LYS A 34 37.03 -5.29 -44.21
C LYS A 34 38.56 -5.28 -44.17
N ARG A 35 39.22 -6.27 -44.79
CA ARG A 35 40.67 -6.33 -44.97
C ARG A 35 41.22 -5.14 -45.76
N ARG A 36 40.47 -4.64 -46.76
CA ARG A 36 40.91 -3.64 -47.77
C ARG A 36 40.78 -2.17 -47.35
N LYS A 37 40.65 -1.85 -46.05
CA LYS A 37 40.49 -0.45 -45.60
C LYS A 37 41.83 0.32 -45.57
N GLY A 38 42.04 1.19 -46.56
CA GLY A 38 42.99 2.33 -46.52
C GLY A 38 44.09 2.31 -47.59
N PHE A 39 44.40 3.46 -48.19
CA PHE A 39 45.45 3.67 -49.20
C PHE A 39 46.89 3.54 -48.64
N LEU A 40 47.03 3.31 -47.33
CA LEU A 40 48.29 3.17 -46.58
C LEU A 40 48.30 1.95 -45.62
N SER A 41 47.36 1.00 -45.75
CA SER A 41 47.35 -0.18 -44.87
C SER A 41 48.48 -1.14 -45.24
N SER A 42 49.28 -1.52 -44.24
CA SER A 42 50.16 -2.69 -44.29
C SER A 42 49.42 -3.91 -44.82
N GLU A 43 50.15 -4.82 -45.50
CA GLU A 43 49.60 -6.04 -46.09
C GLU A 43 48.98 -6.92 -44.99
N ARG A 44 47.66 -6.84 -44.84
CA ARG A 44 46.89 -7.65 -43.90
C ARG A 44 46.66 -9.02 -44.55
N ARG A 45 47.11 -10.11 -43.94
CA ARG A 45 46.82 -11.47 -44.39
C ARG A 45 45.70 -12.08 -43.54
N LEU A 46 44.66 -12.61 -44.18
CA LEU A 46 43.62 -13.35 -43.48
C LEU A 46 44.16 -14.74 -43.10
N ASP A 47 44.25 -15.02 -41.81
CA ASP A 47 44.86 -16.27 -41.30
C ASP A 47 43.87 -17.15 -40.56
N LEU A 48 42.76 -16.58 -40.09
CA LEU A 48 41.80 -17.26 -39.24
C LEU A 48 40.38 -16.90 -39.66
N VAL A 49 39.56 -17.91 -39.90
CA VAL A 49 38.10 -17.80 -39.96
C VAL A 49 37.54 -19.00 -39.19
N SER A 50 36.87 -18.75 -38.07
CA SER A 50 36.33 -19.82 -37.23
C SER A 50 34.95 -19.48 -36.69
N LYS A 51 34.02 -20.43 -36.73
CA LYS A 51 32.69 -20.36 -36.09
C LYS A 51 32.84 -20.94 -34.70
N LEU A 52 32.52 -20.14 -33.69
CA LEU A 52 32.55 -20.52 -32.30
C LEU A 52 31.18 -20.21 -31.68
N PHE A 53 30.91 -20.82 -30.53
CA PHE A 53 29.63 -20.67 -29.84
C PHE A 53 29.83 -20.08 -28.44
N TYR A 54 29.08 -19.01 -28.16
CA TYR A 54 28.99 -18.41 -26.84
C TYR A 54 28.07 -19.25 -25.95
N PRO A 55 28.53 -19.67 -24.75
CA PRO A 55 27.75 -20.50 -23.86
C PRO A 55 26.71 -19.69 -23.07
N LEU A 56 25.42 -19.95 -23.27
CA LEU A 56 24.33 -19.42 -22.44
C LEU A 56 23.60 -20.56 -21.73
N TRP A 57 23.64 -20.60 -20.41
CA TRP A 57 22.95 -21.62 -19.63
C TRP A 57 21.48 -21.25 -19.45
N ILE A 58 20.60 -22.18 -19.81
CA ILE A 58 19.16 -22.13 -19.56
C ILE A 58 18.88 -23.03 -18.37
N VAL A 59 18.54 -22.44 -17.23
CA VAL A 59 18.22 -23.18 -16.00
C VAL A 59 16.71 -23.15 -15.77
N PRO A 60 16.01 -24.29 -15.84
CA PRO A 60 14.56 -24.32 -15.69
C PRO A 60 14.11 -24.08 -14.26
N PHE A 61 12.96 -23.43 -14.12
CA PHE A 61 12.25 -23.23 -12.86
C PHE A 61 10.74 -23.15 -13.12
N GLU A 62 9.98 -24.15 -12.64
CA GLU A 62 8.54 -24.26 -12.91
C GLU A 62 8.26 -24.26 -14.44
N ASP A 63 7.47 -23.32 -14.94
CA ASP A 63 7.14 -23.13 -16.35
C ASP A 63 8.04 -22.10 -17.07
N LYS A 64 9.05 -21.59 -16.36
CA LYS A 64 9.97 -20.54 -16.82
C LYS A 64 11.42 -21.02 -16.77
N SER A 65 12.35 -20.21 -17.27
CA SER A 65 13.79 -20.47 -17.19
C SER A 65 14.60 -19.19 -16.89
N LEU A 66 15.73 -19.35 -16.21
CA LEU A 66 16.75 -18.30 -16.04
C LEU A 66 17.80 -18.45 -17.14
N ILE A 67 18.36 -17.31 -17.55
CA ILE A 67 19.49 -17.25 -18.49
C ILE A 67 20.74 -16.77 -17.77
N LEU A 68 21.77 -17.61 -17.77
CA LEU A 68 23.08 -17.28 -17.24
C LEU A 68 24.11 -17.23 -18.38
N ASP A 69 24.91 -16.17 -18.38
CA ASP A 69 26.09 -16.00 -19.20
C ASP A 69 27.21 -16.95 -18.76
N GLY A 70 27.57 -17.92 -19.62
CA GLY A 70 28.63 -18.88 -19.38
C GLY A 70 30.05 -18.29 -19.36
N LEU A 71 30.26 -17.05 -19.80
CA LEU A 71 31.53 -16.31 -19.62
C LEU A 71 31.55 -15.46 -18.35
N ASN A 72 30.46 -15.41 -17.58
CA ASN A 72 30.37 -14.66 -16.31
C ASN A 72 30.68 -13.16 -16.41
N ASN A 73 30.40 -12.52 -17.56
CA ASN A 73 30.57 -11.08 -17.75
C ASN A 73 29.44 -10.28 -17.09
N PHE A 74 28.30 -10.92 -16.86
CA PHE A 74 27.16 -10.33 -16.16
C PHE A 74 27.06 -10.86 -14.74
N SER A 75 26.53 -10.03 -13.84
CA SER A 75 26.20 -10.42 -12.49
C SER A 75 25.02 -9.61 -11.98
N LEU A 76 24.20 -10.22 -11.12
CA LEU A 76 23.19 -9.54 -10.36
C LEU A 76 23.68 -9.31 -8.93
N SER A 77 23.73 -8.04 -8.51
CA SER A 77 23.89 -7.65 -7.11
C SER A 77 22.53 -7.18 -6.58
N LEU A 78 22.03 -7.81 -5.53
CA LEU A 78 20.81 -7.41 -4.83
C LEU A 78 21.15 -7.11 -3.37
N ASN A 79 20.62 -6.01 -2.83
CA ASN A 79 20.62 -5.81 -1.40
C ASN A 79 19.36 -6.47 -0.82
N PHE A 80 19.50 -7.67 -0.25
CA PHE A 80 18.40 -8.40 0.34
C PHE A 80 18.25 -8.06 1.80
N GLN A 81 17.03 -7.68 2.18
CA GLN A 81 16.68 -7.38 3.56
C GLN A 81 15.93 -8.55 4.18
N THR A 82 16.12 -8.89 5.45
CA THR A 82 15.38 -9.98 6.13
C THR A 82 14.20 -9.45 6.93
N LEU A 83 13.13 -10.24 7.01
CA LEU A 83 12.00 -9.89 7.86
C LEU A 83 12.38 -9.92 9.35
N PRO A 84 11.67 -9.15 10.19
CA PRO A 84 11.58 -9.40 11.62
C PRO A 84 11.07 -10.81 11.93
N ASP A 85 11.18 -11.26 13.17
CA ASP A 85 10.72 -12.58 13.60
C ASP A 85 9.18 -12.69 13.55
N VAL A 86 8.69 -13.15 12.40
CA VAL A 86 7.27 -13.37 12.12
C VAL A 86 6.72 -14.53 12.94
N THR A 87 7.50 -15.59 13.16
CA THR A 87 7.04 -16.77 13.90
C THR A 87 6.76 -16.42 15.35
N SER A 88 7.70 -15.73 16.02
CA SER A 88 7.48 -15.26 17.40
C SER A 88 6.29 -14.31 17.49
N PHE A 89 6.07 -13.44 16.49
CA PHE A 89 4.90 -12.55 16.48
C PHE A 89 3.58 -13.33 16.40
N VAL A 90 3.49 -14.30 15.49
CA VAL A 90 2.30 -15.15 15.33
C VAL A 90 2.00 -15.89 16.63
N GLU A 91 2.99 -16.56 17.20
CA GLU A 91 2.81 -17.32 18.45
C GLU A 91 2.38 -16.42 19.61
N ASP A 92 2.98 -15.23 19.73
CA ASP A 92 2.63 -14.27 20.77
C ASP A 92 1.17 -13.83 20.61
N VAL A 93 0.76 -13.43 19.40
CA VAL A 93 -0.63 -13.00 19.12
C VAL A 93 -1.63 -14.11 19.43
N GLU A 94 -1.34 -15.36 19.03
CA GLU A 94 -2.21 -16.51 19.31
C GLU A 94 -2.39 -16.76 20.81
N ARG A 95 -1.31 -16.70 21.58
CA ARG A 95 -1.38 -16.85 23.05
C ARG A 95 -2.18 -15.70 23.69
N GLY A 96 -2.18 -14.52 23.07
CA GLY A 96 -2.93 -13.34 23.48
C GLY A 96 -4.44 -13.42 23.28
N ILE A 97 -4.96 -14.33 22.44
CA ILE A 97 -6.39 -14.32 22.03
C ILE A 97 -7.32 -14.41 23.24
N SER A 98 -7.01 -15.28 24.21
CA SER A 98 -7.95 -15.57 25.31
C SER A 98 -7.96 -14.53 26.43
N MET A 99 -6.93 -13.69 26.55
CA MET A 99 -6.75 -12.79 27.70
C MET A 99 -6.45 -11.37 27.25
N ARG A 100 -7.37 -10.43 27.52
CA ARG A 100 -7.27 -9.04 27.06
C ARG A 100 -6.02 -8.31 27.57
N GLY A 101 -5.66 -8.49 28.84
CA GLY A 101 -4.46 -7.86 29.41
C GLY A 101 -3.18 -8.35 28.72
N TYR A 102 -3.09 -9.66 28.50
CA TYR A 102 -1.94 -10.26 27.83
C TYR A 102 -1.85 -9.84 26.35
N PHE A 103 -3.00 -9.76 25.66
CA PHE A 103 -3.04 -9.22 24.29
C PHE A 103 -2.50 -7.80 24.22
N TRP A 104 -2.85 -6.93 25.18
CA TRP A 104 -2.30 -5.59 25.26
C TRP A 104 -0.78 -5.55 25.43
N GLU A 105 -0.23 -6.42 26.29
CA GLU A 105 1.22 -6.54 26.48
C GLU A 105 1.93 -6.96 25.18
N ILE A 106 1.33 -7.90 24.45
CA ILE A 106 1.83 -8.35 23.14
C ILE A 106 1.81 -7.20 22.12
N LEU A 107 0.69 -6.46 22.03
CA LEU A 107 0.59 -5.33 21.11
C LEU A 107 1.62 -4.25 21.41
N ASP A 108 1.89 -3.96 22.68
CA ASP A 108 2.90 -2.97 23.06
C ASP A 108 4.33 -3.47 22.75
N LYS A 109 4.64 -4.74 23.07
CA LYS A 109 5.90 -5.39 22.70
C LYS A 109 6.15 -5.33 21.19
N CYS A 110 5.14 -5.60 20.38
CA CYS A 110 5.24 -5.70 18.92
C CYS A 110 5.05 -4.36 18.19
N ARG A 111 4.84 -3.26 18.91
CA ARG A 111 4.45 -1.95 18.36
C ARG A 111 5.39 -1.37 17.31
N LYS A 112 6.67 -1.76 17.37
CA LYS A 112 7.72 -1.34 16.42
C LYS A 112 8.38 -2.51 15.70
N ALA A 113 7.90 -3.73 15.90
CA ALA A 113 8.55 -4.94 15.39
C ALA A 113 8.62 -4.96 13.86
N PHE A 114 7.62 -4.39 13.19
CA PHE A 114 7.50 -4.37 11.72
C PHE A 114 7.82 -3.01 11.10
N LEU A 115 8.41 -2.08 11.86
CA LEU A 115 8.70 -0.73 11.36
C LEU A 115 9.69 -0.74 10.19
N THR A 116 10.68 -1.64 10.26
CA THR A 116 11.72 -1.82 9.25
C THR A 116 12.11 -3.29 9.14
N PHE A 117 12.84 -3.63 8.09
CA PHE A 117 13.54 -4.92 8.01
C PHE A 117 14.58 -5.07 9.14
N ASN A 118 14.91 -6.32 9.48
CA ASN A 118 15.81 -6.63 10.59
C ASN A 118 17.29 -6.49 10.19
N GLN A 119 17.66 -7.04 9.03
CA GLN A 119 19.03 -6.99 8.51
C GLN A 119 19.03 -6.76 7.00
N SER A 120 20.18 -6.37 6.47
CA SER A 120 20.41 -6.12 5.04
C SER A 120 21.74 -6.73 4.66
N TYR A 121 21.79 -7.53 3.59
CA TYR A 121 23.04 -8.12 3.08
C TYR A 121 23.05 -8.15 1.56
N GLU A 122 24.24 -8.05 0.97
CA GLU A 122 24.40 -8.13 -0.48
C GLU A 122 24.41 -9.60 -0.94
N VAL A 123 23.58 -9.91 -1.94
CA VAL A 123 23.55 -11.18 -2.65
C VAL A 123 24.10 -10.94 -4.05
N LYS A 124 25.21 -11.62 -4.39
CA LYS A 124 25.81 -11.61 -5.72
C LYS A 124 25.57 -12.92 -6.43
N ILE A 125 25.00 -12.85 -7.63
CA ILE A 125 24.70 -14.01 -8.48
C ILE A 125 25.42 -13.81 -9.81
N GLY A 126 26.47 -14.60 -10.03
CA GLY A 126 27.27 -14.56 -11.25
C GLY A 126 26.53 -15.14 -12.45
N GLY A 127 26.80 -14.59 -13.63
CA GLY A 127 26.25 -14.99 -14.92
C GLY A 127 24.83 -14.49 -15.18
N LEU A 128 24.05 -14.13 -14.17
CA LEU A 128 22.63 -13.83 -14.36
C LEU A 128 22.40 -12.59 -15.23
N ILE A 129 21.66 -12.75 -16.33
CA ILE A 129 21.38 -11.67 -17.28
C ILE A 129 20.12 -10.92 -16.86
N LYS A 130 20.23 -9.59 -16.68
CA LYS A 130 19.13 -8.70 -16.26
C LYS A 130 18.49 -7.87 -17.37
N ASN A 131 19.07 -7.86 -18.57
CA ASN A 131 18.58 -7.03 -19.66
C ASN A 131 17.33 -7.68 -20.27
N ARG A 132 16.15 -7.10 -20.00
CA ARG A 132 14.85 -7.62 -20.47
C ARG A 132 14.73 -7.70 -21.98
N GLN A 133 15.24 -6.69 -22.68
CA GLN A 133 15.22 -6.68 -24.15
C GLN A 133 16.05 -7.85 -24.70
N PHE A 134 17.21 -8.12 -24.11
CA PHE A 134 18.02 -9.28 -24.45
C PHE A 134 17.29 -10.60 -24.16
N LEU A 135 16.68 -10.74 -22.98
CA LEU A 135 15.96 -11.96 -22.61
C LEU A 135 14.81 -12.25 -23.58
N TYR A 136 14.05 -11.22 -23.98
CA TYR A 136 13.00 -11.33 -24.99
C TYR A 136 13.56 -11.73 -26.37
N GLU A 137 14.59 -11.03 -26.85
CA GLU A 137 15.20 -11.31 -28.17
C GLU A 137 15.84 -12.70 -28.22
N LEU A 138 16.45 -13.16 -27.12
CA LEU A 138 16.99 -14.51 -27.00
C LEU A 138 15.87 -15.57 -26.99
N LEU A 139 14.77 -15.33 -26.28
CA LEU A 139 13.62 -16.24 -26.28
C LEU A 139 13.07 -16.44 -27.70
N GLU A 140 12.86 -15.35 -28.43
CA GLU A 140 12.38 -15.43 -29.82
C GLU A 140 13.38 -16.19 -30.70
N TYR A 141 14.68 -15.98 -30.49
CA TYR A 141 15.72 -16.73 -31.19
C TYR A 141 15.70 -18.23 -30.86
N ILE A 142 15.51 -18.60 -29.60
CA ILE A 142 15.38 -20.00 -29.17
C ILE A 142 14.14 -20.65 -29.81
N LYS A 143 13.00 -19.96 -29.85
CA LYS A 143 11.77 -20.45 -30.49
C LYS A 143 11.95 -20.66 -32.00
N GLU A 144 12.60 -19.71 -32.68
CA GLU A 144 12.94 -19.83 -34.10
C GLU A 144 13.82 -21.07 -34.36
N ALA A 145 14.87 -21.25 -33.56
CA ALA A 145 15.77 -22.40 -33.67
C ALA A 145 15.05 -23.73 -33.41
N ALA A 146 14.18 -23.78 -32.39
CA ALA A 146 13.42 -24.98 -32.05
C ALA A 146 12.38 -25.38 -33.11
N SER A 147 11.92 -24.42 -33.91
CA SER A 147 10.94 -24.63 -34.99
C SER A 147 11.59 -25.00 -36.33
N SER A 148 12.92 -24.99 -36.41
CA SER A 148 13.65 -25.30 -37.65
C SER A 148 13.99 -26.79 -37.75
N GLU A 149 13.63 -27.41 -38.87
CA GLU A 149 13.90 -28.84 -39.14
C GLU A 149 15.37 -29.11 -39.56
N SER A 150 16.15 -28.06 -39.84
CA SER A 150 17.54 -28.20 -40.28
C SER A 150 18.48 -28.40 -39.09
N LYS A 151 19.06 -29.61 -38.98
CA LYS A 151 20.19 -29.85 -38.07
C LYS A 151 21.47 -29.37 -38.76
N GLU A 152 22.05 -28.26 -38.28
CA GLU A 152 23.41 -27.88 -38.69
C GLU A 152 24.37 -29.05 -38.38
N THR A 153 25.07 -29.54 -39.40
CA THR A 153 26.08 -30.61 -39.32
C THR A 153 27.46 -30.11 -38.89
N VAL A 154 27.58 -28.85 -38.48
CA VAL A 154 28.85 -28.22 -38.08
C VAL A 154 29.26 -28.67 -36.67
N SER A 155 30.55 -28.92 -36.47
CA SER A 155 31.11 -29.24 -35.16
C SER A 155 30.86 -28.10 -34.16
N LEU A 156 30.17 -28.41 -33.06
CA LEU A 156 29.91 -27.46 -31.98
C LEU A 156 31.20 -27.17 -31.20
N VAL A 157 31.83 -26.01 -31.46
CA VAL A 157 33.04 -25.55 -30.76
C VAL A 157 32.68 -24.36 -29.87
N LEU A 158 32.57 -24.61 -28.56
CA LEU A 158 32.28 -23.58 -27.56
C LEU A 158 33.53 -22.73 -27.27
N ILE A 159 33.32 -21.44 -26.98
CA ILE A 159 34.31 -20.71 -26.18
C ILE A 159 34.42 -21.42 -24.83
N PRO A 160 35.64 -21.60 -24.27
CA PRO A 160 35.83 -22.10 -22.92
C PRO A 160 34.94 -21.34 -21.91
N PRO A 161 33.94 -22.00 -21.31
CA PRO A 161 33.05 -21.34 -20.35
C PRO A 161 33.82 -21.02 -19.06
N ARG A 162 33.54 -19.85 -18.47
CA ARG A 162 34.00 -19.48 -17.12
C ARG A 162 33.03 -19.95 -16.03
N LEU A 163 31.74 -20.09 -16.38
CA LEU A 163 30.76 -20.82 -15.59
C LEU A 163 30.48 -22.14 -16.29
N ASP A 164 30.93 -23.23 -15.68
CA ASP A 164 30.52 -24.57 -16.08
C ASP A 164 29.09 -24.87 -15.63
N PHE A 165 28.64 -26.09 -15.91
CA PHE A 165 27.31 -26.57 -15.55
C PHE A 165 27.04 -26.47 -14.04
N GLU A 166 28.02 -26.84 -13.21
CA GLU A 166 27.86 -26.92 -11.76
C GLU A 166 27.71 -25.52 -11.16
N LEU A 167 28.60 -24.60 -11.54
CA LEU A 167 28.56 -23.21 -11.09
C LEU A 167 27.32 -22.46 -11.61
N ALA A 168 26.91 -22.70 -12.85
CA ALA A 168 25.68 -22.12 -13.39
C ALA A 168 24.45 -22.60 -12.62
N SER A 169 24.39 -23.90 -12.31
CA SER A 169 23.30 -24.50 -11.53
C SER A 169 23.30 -23.97 -10.08
N GLU A 170 24.47 -23.84 -9.46
CA GLU A 170 24.61 -23.27 -8.12
C GLU A 170 24.13 -21.82 -8.07
N ASN A 171 24.56 -20.98 -9.01
CA ASN A 171 24.17 -19.57 -9.08
C ASN A 171 22.67 -19.39 -9.34
N ALA A 172 22.10 -20.19 -10.25
CA ALA A 172 20.65 -20.22 -10.44
C ALA A 172 19.92 -20.71 -9.18
N GLY A 173 20.47 -21.69 -8.48
CA GLY A 173 19.96 -22.18 -7.20
C GLY A 173 19.89 -21.09 -6.14
N LYS A 174 20.94 -20.24 -6.03
CA LYS A 174 20.95 -19.06 -5.15
C LYS A 174 19.82 -18.09 -5.48
N PHE A 175 19.60 -17.80 -6.77
CA PHE A 175 18.48 -16.96 -7.21
C PHE A 175 17.12 -17.56 -6.87
N ILE A 176 16.92 -18.84 -7.16
CA ILE A 176 15.65 -19.55 -6.94
C ILE A 176 15.34 -19.64 -5.44
N ALA A 177 16.35 -19.88 -4.60
CA ALA A 177 16.20 -19.85 -3.15
C ALA A 177 15.74 -18.48 -2.65
N LEU A 178 16.34 -17.40 -3.15
CA LEU A 178 15.94 -16.03 -2.84
C LEU A 178 14.49 -15.75 -3.28
N TYR A 179 14.14 -16.14 -4.49
CA TYR A 179 12.80 -16.00 -5.04
C TYR A 179 11.75 -16.73 -4.18
N ARG A 180 12.03 -17.98 -3.79
CA ARG A 180 11.18 -18.76 -2.88
C ARG A 180 11.07 -18.13 -1.50
N GLN A 181 12.18 -17.60 -0.96
CA GLN A 181 12.18 -16.88 0.31
C GLN A 181 11.24 -15.67 0.25
N VAL A 182 11.32 -14.84 -0.79
CA VAL A 182 10.43 -13.69 -0.95
C VAL A 182 8.96 -14.12 -1.03
N ARG A 183 8.63 -15.18 -1.77
CA ARG A 183 7.25 -15.71 -1.81
C ARG A 183 6.78 -16.22 -0.44
N SER A 184 7.67 -16.85 0.32
CA SER A 184 7.38 -17.29 1.69
C SER A 184 7.15 -16.12 2.63
N ASP A 185 8.01 -15.10 2.56
CA ASP A 185 7.91 -13.85 3.31
C ASP A 185 6.56 -13.15 3.08
N ILE A 186 6.12 -13.04 1.81
CA ILE A 186 4.81 -12.48 1.45
C ILE A 186 3.68 -13.24 2.16
N LYS A 187 3.69 -14.57 2.09
CA LYS A 187 2.67 -15.40 2.74
C LYS A 187 2.70 -15.25 4.26
N ALA A 188 3.89 -15.18 4.85
CA ALA A 188 4.07 -15.02 6.28
C ALA A 188 3.52 -13.66 6.77
N LEU A 189 3.81 -12.57 6.06
CA LEU A 189 3.27 -11.23 6.39
C LEU A 189 1.74 -11.14 6.20
N GLN A 190 1.20 -11.76 5.15
CA GLN A 190 -0.25 -11.87 4.96
C GLN A 190 -0.91 -12.61 6.12
N TYR A 191 -0.28 -13.68 6.61
CA TYR A 191 -0.77 -14.42 7.75
C TYR A 191 -0.69 -13.59 9.05
N CYS A 192 0.39 -12.82 9.27
CA CYS A 192 0.50 -11.87 10.38
C CYS A 192 -0.65 -10.85 10.39
N GLN A 193 -0.96 -10.25 9.24
CA GLN A 193 -2.08 -9.31 9.12
C GLN A 193 -3.40 -9.96 9.49
N LYS A 194 -3.64 -11.16 8.96
CA LYS A 194 -4.86 -11.90 9.23
C LYS A 194 -5.01 -12.19 10.72
N ILE A 195 -4.00 -12.78 11.35
CA ILE A 195 -4.11 -13.23 12.74
C ILE A 195 -4.21 -12.06 13.73
N LEU A 196 -3.52 -10.95 13.45
CA LEU A 196 -3.66 -9.71 14.21
C LEU A 196 -5.09 -9.15 14.09
N GLY A 197 -5.63 -9.10 12.87
CA GLY A 197 -7.00 -8.63 12.62
C GLY A 197 -8.05 -9.51 13.30
N ASP A 198 -7.98 -10.83 13.10
CA ASP A 198 -8.90 -11.80 13.70
C ASP A 198 -8.88 -11.72 15.24
N SER A 199 -7.68 -11.57 15.83
CA SER A 199 -7.51 -11.42 17.28
C SER A 199 -8.08 -10.09 17.79
N ALA A 200 -7.86 -9.00 17.08
CA ALA A 200 -8.42 -7.70 17.42
C ALA A 200 -9.95 -7.73 17.39
N ASP A 201 -10.54 -8.28 16.33
CA ASP A 201 -11.99 -8.43 16.18
C ASP A 201 -12.60 -9.28 17.31
N PHE A 202 -11.88 -10.32 17.76
CA PHE A 202 -12.30 -11.12 18.90
C PHE A 202 -12.34 -10.30 20.19
N HIS A 203 -11.30 -9.52 20.49
CA HIS A 203 -11.25 -8.66 21.66
C HIS A 203 -12.28 -7.53 21.61
N GLU A 204 -12.54 -6.94 20.43
CA GLU A 204 -13.61 -5.97 20.24
C GLU A 204 -14.99 -6.57 20.59
N LYS A 205 -15.28 -7.78 20.08
CA LYS A 205 -16.53 -8.49 20.43
C LYS A 205 -16.64 -8.77 21.92
N MET A 206 -15.54 -9.09 22.60
CA MET A 206 -15.55 -9.26 24.06
C MET A 206 -15.86 -7.94 24.78
N ILE A 207 -15.27 -6.82 24.37
CA ILE A 207 -15.55 -5.50 24.95
C ILE A 207 -17.02 -5.12 24.73
N LEU A 208 -17.56 -5.36 23.53
CA LEU A 208 -18.97 -5.10 23.23
C LEU A 208 -19.92 -5.91 24.12
N LYS A 209 -19.66 -7.20 24.32
CA LYS A 209 -20.44 -8.03 25.26
C LYS A 209 -20.37 -7.51 26.69
N GLU A 210 -19.21 -7.03 27.14
CA GLU A 210 -19.09 -6.42 28.47
C GLU A 210 -19.86 -5.09 28.59
N ILE A 211 -19.94 -4.30 27.51
CA ILE A 211 -20.79 -3.10 27.44
C ILE A 211 -22.27 -3.50 27.59
N GLU A 212 -22.70 -4.54 26.87
CA GLU A 212 -24.07 -5.07 26.97
C GLU A 212 -24.39 -5.56 28.38
N TYR A 213 -23.50 -6.35 29.00
CA TYR A 213 -23.65 -6.80 30.38
C TYR A 213 -23.72 -5.62 31.36
N THR A 214 -22.85 -4.63 31.20
CA THR A 214 -22.85 -3.42 32.03
C THR A 214 -24.17 -2.68 31.90
N ARG A 215 -24.69 -2.49 30.68
CA ARG A 215 -26.00 -1.88 30.45
C ARG A 215 -27.11 -2.65 31.16
N ALA A 216 -27.21 -3.96 30.91
CA ALA A 216 -28.24 -4.80 31.49
C ALA A 216 -28.23 -4.80 33.02
N PHE A 217 -27.04 -4.84 33.64
CA PHE A 217 -26.88 -4.76 35.09
C PHE A 217 -27.45 -3.45 35.65
N TYR A 218 -27.00 -2.31 35.12
CA TYR A 218 -27.44 -1.00 35.62
C TYR A 218 -28.91 -0.71 35.30
N ASP A 219 -29.40 -1.14 34.13
CA ASP A 219 -30.80 -0.99 33.74
C ASP A 219 -31.71 -1.81 34.67
N GLY A 220 -31.26 -3.01 35.09
CA GLY A 220 -31.93 -3.83 36.09
C GLY A 220 -32.01 -3.16 37.46
N GLU A 221 -30.90 -2.60 37.95
CA GLU A 221 -30.86 -1.89 39.23
C GLU A 221 -31.71 -0.61 39.20
N ILE A 222 -31.66 0.17 38.11
CA ILE A 222 -32.51 1.35 37.92
C ILE A 222 -33.98 0.94 37.91
N SER A 223 -34.35 -0.13 37.21
CA SER A 223 -35.72 -0.62 37.14
C SER A 223 -36.27 -1.05 38.50
N ARG A 224 -35.43 -1.60 39.38
CA ARG A 224 -35.80 -1.94 40.76
C ARG A 224 -35.92 -0.71 41.67
N LEU A 225 -35.03 0.26 41.53
CA LEU A 225 -35.00 1.47 42.36
C LEU A 225 -36.09 2.48 41.99
N LYS A 226 -36.45 2.57 40.70
CA LYS A 226 -37.41 3.53 40.19
C LYS A 226 -38.77 3.53 40.92
N PRO A 227 -39.46 2.39 41.11
CA PRO A 227 -40.74 2.39 41.86
C PRO A 227 -40.56 2.81 43.32
N LEU A 228 -39.45 2.42 43.96
CA LEU A 228 -39.18 2.78 45.36
C LEU A 228 -38.97 4.30 45.52
N VAL A 229 -38.28 4.92 44.57
CA VAL A 229 -38.06 6.38 44.52
C VAL A 229 -39.37 7.11 44.23
N GLU A 230 -40.16 6.63 43.26
CA GLU A 230 -41.48 7.21 42.94
C GLU A 230 -42.44 7.14 44.15
N ASP A 231 -42.51 5.99 44.83
CA ASP A 231 -43.29 5.84 46.06
C ASP A 231 -42.85 6.81 47.16
N ARG A 232 -41.53 6.99 47.33
CA ARG A 232 -41.01 7.93 48.35
C ARG A 232 -41.33 9.38 47.98
N ILE A 233 -41.22 9.76 46.71
CA ILE A 233 -41.60 11.09 46.21
C ILE A 233 -43.10 11.34 46.45
N ASN A 234 -43.95 10.36 46.14
CA ASN A 234 -45.40 10.46 46.37
C ASN A 234 -45.74 10.63 47.86
N ARG A 235 -45.02 9.93 48.76
CA ARG A 235 -45.15 10.11 50.22
C ARG A 235 -44.73 11.53 50.65
N LEU A 236 -43.57 12.00 50.17
CA LEU A 236 -43.08 13.34 50.48
C LEU A 236 -44.04 14.44 50.01
N GLN A 237 -44.67 14.27 48.84
CA GLN A 237 -45.70 15.18 48.34
C GLN A 237 -46.95 15.16 49.23
N SER A 238 -47.42 13.98 49.61
CA SER A 238 -48.57 13.83 50.52
C SER A 238 -48.31 14.44 51.90
N GLU A 239 -47.10 14.28 52.44
CA GLU A 239 -46.65 14.89 53.69
C GLU A 239 -46.61 16.43 53.59
N LEU A 240 -46.10 16.97 52.47
CA LEU A 240 -46.10 18.41 52.19
C LEU A 240 -47.53 18.97 52.15
N ASP A 241 -48.44 18.34 51.41
CA ASP A 241 -49.83 18.78 51.28
C ASP A 241 -50.56 18.76 52.64
N ALA A 242 -50.31 17.74 53.46
CA ALA A 242 -50.86 17.66 54.81
C ALA A 242 -50.34 18.78 55.73
N GLU A 243 -49.05 19.11 55.68
CA GLU A 243 -48.47 20.21 56.46
C GLU A 243 -48.96 21.59 55.97
N ILE A 244 -49.08 21.80 54.65
CA ILE A 244 -49.68 23.02 54.09
C ILE A 244 -51.14 23.15 54.54
N ALA A 245 -51.92 22.06 54.55
CA ALA A 245 -53.29 22.06 55.03
C ALA A 245 -53.38 22.43 56.53
N LYS A 246 -52.44 21.96 57.37
CA LYS A 246 -52.36 22.34 58.78
C LYS A 246 -52.08 23.84 58.95
N ILE A 247 -51.12 24.40 58.22
CA ILE A 247 -50.81 25.84 58.26
C ILE A 247 -52.01 26.66 57.80
N ASN A 248 -52.64 26.28 56.69
CA ASN A 248 -53.83 26.95 56.19
C ASN A 248 -54.99 26.91 57.20
N LYS A 249 -55.18 25.78 57.90
CA LYS A 249 -56.19 25.65 58.95
C LYS A 249 -55.90 26.54 60.17
N LEU A 250 -54.64 26.65 60.58
CA LEU A 250 -54.22 27.57 61.66
C LEU A 250 -54.41 29.02 61.25
N LEU A 251 -54.03 29.36 60.02
CA LEU A 251 -54.24 30.68 59.43
C LEU A 251 -55.73 31.05 59.39
N GLU A 252 -56.59 30.14 58.93
CA GLU A 252 -58.04 30.36 58.88
C GLU A 252 -58.61 30.57 60.29
N ARG A 253 -58.18 29.77 61.28
CA ARG A 253 -58.59 29.95 62.68
C ARG A 253 -58.15 31.31 63.26
N GLU A 254 -56.99 31.82 62.89
CA GLU A 254 -56.50 33.13 63.35
C GLU A 254 -57.21 34.30 62.64
N ILE A 255 -57.46 34.18 61.33
CA ILE A 255 -57.99 35.26 60.50
C ILE A 255 -59.52 35.37 60.58
N LYS A 256 -60.26 34.26 60.61
CA LYS A 256 -61.73 34.24 60.61
C LYS A 256 -62.40 35.08 61.72
N PRO A 257 -61.96 35.05 63.00
CA PRO A 257 -62.52 35.94 64.01
C PRO A 257 -62.16 37.41 63.76
N LYS A 258 -60.95 37.69 63.27
CA LYS A 258 -60.51 39.05 62.91
C LYS A 258 -61.33 39.57 61.72
N GLU A 259 -61.58 38.79 60.69
CA GLU A 259 -62.44 39.18 59.54
C GLU A 259 -63.89 39.46 59.97
N ARG A 260 -64.46 38.68 60.92
CA ARG A 260 -65.78 38.98 61.50
C ARG A 260 -65.79 40.31 62.27
N GLN A 261 -64.73 40.56 63.03
CA GLN A 261 -64.58 41.81 63.78
C GLN A 261 -64.37 43.01 62.86
N LYS A 262 -63.59 42.85 61.78
CA LYS A 262 -63.42 43.81 60.69
C LYS A 262 -64.77 44.18 60.08
N ALA A 263 -65.57 43.20 59.67
CA ALA A 263 -66.90 43.42 59.11
C ALA A 263 -67.84 44.16 60.09
N THR A 264 -67.70 43.90 61.40
CA THR A 264 -68.46 44.60 62.44
C THR A 264 -68.03 46.06 62.58
N PHE A 265 -66.72 46.33 62.54
CA PHE A 265 -66.18 47.68 62.56
C PHE A 265 -66.50 48.45 61.29
N GLU A 266 -66.48 47.81 60.11
CA GLU A 266 -66.89 48.41 58.84
C GLU A 266 -68.36 48.81 58.85
N ARG A 267 -69.26 47.96 59.36
CA ARG A 267 -70.69 48.31 59.53
C ARG A 267 -70.90 49.48 60.49
N LYS A 268 -70.18 49.50 61.61
CA LYS A 268 -70.22 50.64 62.57
C LYS A 268 -69.62 51.90 61.96
N LEU A 269 -68.58 51.78 61.15
CA LEU A 269 -67.97 52.89 60.43
C LEU A 269 -68.98 53.49 59.44
N GLN A 270 -69.65 52.66 58.65
CA GLN A 270 -70.71 53.08 57.73
C GLN A 270 -71.86 53.78 58.46
N GLN A 271 -72.31 53.24 59.61
CA GLN A 271 -73.34 53.88 60.44
C GLN A 271 -72.90 55.25 60.95
N LEU A 272 -71.67 55.37 61.46
CA LEU A 272 -71.12 56.64 61.92
C LEU A 272 -70.85 57.62 60.78
N GLU A 273 -70.52 57.14 59.58
CA GLU A 273 -70.38 57.98 58.38
C GLU A 273 -71.74 58.54 57.92
N VAL A 274 -72.81 57.75 58.02
CA VAL A 274 -74.20 58.22 57.80
C VAL A 274 -74.64 59.20 58.89
N GLU A 275 -74.37 58.90 60.17
CA GLU A 275 -74.64 59.81 61.29
C GLU A 275 -73.82 61.11 61.18
N ARG A 276 -72.58 61.03 60.71
CA ARG A 276 -71.73 62.20 60.43
C ARG A 276 -72.35 63.05 59.32
N ALA A 277 -72.81 62.45 58.22
CA ALA A 277 -73.47 63.17 57.14
C ALA A 277 -74.76 63.87 57.61
N ASP A 278 -75.58 63.21 58.44
CA ASP A 278 -76.80 63.79 59.05
C ASP A 278 -76.47 64.92 60.05
N ILE A 279 -75.40 64.77 60.85
CA ILE A 279 -74.90 65.85 61.71
C ILE A 279 -74.40 67.03 60.86
N GLU A 280 -73.62 66.78 59.81
CA GLU A 280 -73.10 67.82 58.88
C GLU A 280 -74.23 68.58 58.18
N GLU A 281 -75.27 67.89 57.73
CA GLU A 281 -76.47 68.50 57.13
C GLU A 281 -77.22 69.39 58.12
N LYS A 282 -77.45 68.91 59.35
CA LYS A 282 -78.06 69.70 60.43
C LYS A 282 -77.17 70.87 60.87
N LEU A 283 -75.85 70.71 60.84
CA LEU A 283 -74.88 71.76 61.15
C LEU A 283 -74.88 72.86 60.08
N ALA A 284 -75.03 72.50 58.80
CA ALA A 284 -75.18 73.44 57.69
C ALA A 284 -76.44 74.32 57.83
N ILE A 285 -77.53 73.77 58.37
CA ILE A 285 -78.77 74.50 58.71
C ILE A 285 -78.54 75.40 59.94
N ALA A 286 -77.88 74.90 60.99
CA ALA A 286 -77.61 75.64 62.23
C ALA A 286 -76.58 76.78 62.07
N ARG A 287 -75.69 76.71 61.07
CA ARG A 287 -74.67 77.72 60.76
C ARG A 287 -75.27 79.09 60.38
N LYS A 288 -76.51 79.12 59.87
CA LYS A 288 -77.26 80.35 59.55
C LYS A 288 -77.95 81.00 60.76
N ARG A 289 -78.04 80.31 61.91
CA ARG A 289 -78.81 80.74 63.10
C ARG A 289 -78.00 81.07 64.35
N GLY A 290 -76.67 80.90 64.33
CA GLY A 290 -75.68 81.37 65.33
C GLY A 290 -76.07 81.31 66.83
N GLY A 291 -75.43 80.45 67.62
CA GLY A 291 -75.65 80.40 69.09
C GLY A 291 -75.33 79.03 69.70
N ALA A 292 -75.77 78.79 70.95
CA ALA A 292 -75.47 77.59 71.74
C ALA A 292 -75.82 76.24 71.06
N ILE A 293 -76.77 76.24 70.12
CA ILE A 293 -77.14 75.06 69.31
C ILE A 293 -76.01 74.70 68.33
N TRP A 294 -75.35 75.68 67.71
CA TRP A 294 -74.22 75.48 66.81
C TRP A 294 -73.02 74.85 67.54
N THR A 295 -72.66 75.36 68.72
CA THR A 295 -71.55 74.85 69.54
C THR A 295 -71.80 73.41 70.03
N ARG A 296 -73.06 73.05 70.31
CA ARG A 296 -73.46 71.68 70.67
C ARG A 296 -73.36 70.72 69.48
N MET A 297 -73.75 71.15 68.28
CA MET A 297 -73.64 70.35 67.06
C MET A 297 -72.19 70.21 66.60
N GLU A 298 -71.35 71.24 66.73
CA GLU A 298 -69.91 71.17 66.45
C GLU A 298 -69.19 70.21 67.41
N ARG A 299 -69.52 70.22 68.70
CA ARG A 299 -69.04 69.19 69.64
C ARG A 299 -69.50 67.79 69.25
N SER A 300 -70.74 67.64 68.76
CA SER A 300 -71.28 66.34 68.35
C SER A 300 -70.61 65.82 67.08
N LEU A 301 -70.32 66.71 66.11
CA LEU A 301 -69.54 66.38 64.91
C LEU A 301 -68.12 65.95 65.28
N ARG A 302 -67.41 66.72 66.13
CA ARG A 302 -66.06 66.35 66.61
C ARG A 302 -66.06 65.00 67.33
N LEU A 303 -67.07 64.74 68.17
CA LEU A 303 -67.21 63.44 68.84
C LEU A 303 -67.48 62.30 67.85
N CYS A 304 -68.24 62.56 66.77
CA CYS A 304 -68.47 61.59 65.70
C CYS A 304 -67.20 61.33 64.88
N GLU A 305 -66.49 62.39 64.46
CA GLU A 305 -65.21 62.31 63.76
C GLU A 305 -64.13 61.59 64.59
N GLU A 306 -64.08 61.85 65.90
CA GLU A 306 -63.15 61.17 66.78
C GLU A 306 -63.48 59.68 66.94
N LYS A 307 -64.77 59.32 66.97
CA LYS A 307 -65.21 57.92 66.95
C LYS A 307 -64.86 57.23 65.62
N ILE A 308 -65.07 57.91 64.48
CA ILE A 308 -64.68 57.43 63.14
C ILE A 308 -63.18 57.21 63.08
N ARG A 309 -62.37 58.19 63.52
CA ARG A 309 -60.90 58.08 63.58
C ARG A 309 -60.46 56.88 64.42
N LYS A 310 -60.98 56.76 65.66
CA LYS A 310 -60.68 55.62 66.55
C LYS A 310 -61.08 54.27 65.94
N LEU A 311 -62.15 54.21 65.14
CA LEU A 311 -62.54 52.99 64.44
C LEU A 311 -61.67 52.70 63.22
N ARG A 312 -61.23 53.72 62.46
CA ARG A 312 -60.26 53.57 61.36
C ARG A 312 -58.91 53.08 61.88
N ASP A 313 -58.40 53.68 62.95
CA ASP A 313 -57.14 53.23 63.58
C ASP A 313 -57.24 51.76 64.03
N LYS A 314 -58.40 51.37 64.60
CA LYS A 314 -58.68 49.98 64.95
C LYS A 314 -58.75 49.09 63.72
N LEU A 315 -59.40 49.52 62.64
CA LEU A 315 -59.50 48.79 61.37
C LEU A 315 -58.12 48.56 60.73
N ASP A 316 -57.28 49.60 60.69
CA ASP A 316 -55.92 49.55 60.15
C ASP A 316 -55.02 48.63 60.98
N SER A 317 -55.12 48.69 62.30
CA SER A 317 -54.41 47.76 63.19
C SER A 317 -54.83 46.30 62.94
N LEU A 318 -56.12 46.08 62.65
CA LEU A 318 -56.69 44.76 62.39
C LEU A 318 -56.27 44.23 61.01
N ASN A 319 -56.30 45.08 59.99
CA ASN A 319 -55.80 44.78 58.63
C ASN A 319 -54.31 44.45 58.66
N SER A 320 -53.50 45.24 59.35
CA SER A 320 -52.06 44.97 59.53
C SER A 320 -51.83 43.63 60.22
N SER A 321 -52.65 43.26 61.21
CA SER A 321 -52.57 41.96 61.88
C SER A 321 -52.93 40.80 60.95
N ILE A 322 -53.98 40.94 60.12
CA ILE A 322 -54.39 39.95 59.11
C ILE A 322 -53.28 39.77 58.07
N ASP A 323 -52.74 40.86 57.53
CA ASP A 323 -51.67 40.81 56.53
C ASP A 323 -50.38 40.20 57.10
N LYS A 324 -50.02 40.53 58.34
CA LYS A 324 -48.89 39.90 59.04
C LYS A 324 -49.11 38.38 59.22
N ALA A 325 -50.32 37.94 59.55
CA ALA A 325 -50.63 36.51 59.64
C ALA A 325 -50.52 35.82 58.27
N ARG A 326 -51.06 36.42 57.20
CA ARG A 326 -50.94 35.90 55.82
C ARG A 326 -49.48 35.82 55.36
N ARG A 327 -48.69 36.88 55.57
CA ARG A 327 -47.26 36.89 55.20
C ARG A 327 -46.44 35.85 55.98
N ARG A 328 -46.72 35.66 57.27
CA ARG A 328 -46.07 34.61 58.07
C ARG A 328 -46.38 33.22 57.52
N ALA A 329 -47.66 32.90 57.31
CA ALA A 329 -48.08 31.61 56.75
C ALA A 329 -47.50 31.37 55.34
N ALA A 330 -47.50 32.39 54.47
CA ALA A 330 -46.90 32.28 53.13
C ALA A 330 -45.39 32.00 53.21
N SER A 331 -44.66 32.67 54.11
CA SER A 331 -43.23 32.43 54.33
C SER A 331 -42.95 31.01 54.86
N GLU A 332 -43.79 30.50 55.77
CA GLU A 332 -43.67 29.13 56.29
C GLU A 332 -43.95 28.08 55.23
N ILE A 333 -45.00 28.27 54.42
CA ILE A 333 -45.32 27.39 53.28
C ILE A 333 -44.16 27.37 52.29
N GLU A 334 -43.56 28.52 51.98
CA GLU A 334 -42.44 28.58 51.04
C GLU A 334 -41.19 27.86 51.57
N LYS A 335 -40.88 28.03 52.87
CA LYS A 335 -39.80 27.28 53.52
C LYS A 335 -40.04 25.77 53.49
N LEU A 336 -41.29 25.33 53.72
CA LEU A 336 -41.68 23.93 53.64
C LEU A 336 -41.52 23.38 52.22
N LYS A 337 -42.04 24.08 51.21
CA LYS A 337 -41.86 23.72 49.79
C LYS A 337 -40.38 23.57 49.45
N GLY A 338 -39.54 24.52 49.83
CA GLY A 338 -38.09 24.46 49.60
C GLY A 338 -37.40 23.31 50.34
N LYS A 339 -37.90 22.86 51.50
CA LYS A 339 -37.40 21.68 52.21
C LYS A 339 -37.78 20.39 51.48
N TYR A 340 -39.06 20.19 51.17
CA TYR A 340 -39.53 18.97 50.50
C TYR A 340 -39.02 18.87 49.05
N ALA A 341 -38.86 19.99 48.34
CA ALA A 341 -38.24 20.00 47.02
C ALA A 341 -36.80 19.47 47.06
N ARG A 342 -36.01 19.85 48.08
CA ARG A 342 -34.67 19.29 48.29
C ARG A 342 -34.70 17.78 48.55
N SER A 343 -35.60 17.31 49.41
CA SER A 343 -35.74 15.88 49.68
C SER A 343 -36.21 15.07 48.45
N VAL A 344 -37.10 15.62 47.63
CA VAL A 344 -37.48 15.00 46.35
C VAL A 344 -36.29 14.93 45.40
N GLU A 345 -35.47 15.98 45.35
CA GLU A 345 -34.28 16.01 44.50
C GLU A 345 -33.20 15.01 44.96
N GLU A 346 -33.01 14.85 46.28
CA GLU A 346 -32.14 13.83 46.88
C GLU A 346 -32.57 12.41 46.47
N GLU A 347 -33.87 12.13 46.46
CA GLU A 347 -34.40 10.84 46.02
C GLU A 347 -34.17 10.60 44.52
N LYS A 348 -34.45 11.61 43.67
CA LYS A 348 -34.16 11.54 42.22
C LYS A 348 -32.66 11.37 41.95
N GLN A 349 -31.80 11.95 42.77
CA GLN A 349 -30.36 11.85 42.61
C GLN A 349 -29.85 10.40 42.69
N LYS A 350 -30.52 9.53 43.45
CA LYS A 350 -30.14 8.11 43.53
C LYS A 350 -30.16 7.45 42.17
N ILE A 351 -31.22 7.65 41.37
CA ILE A 351 -31.32 7.10 40.00
C ILE A 351 -30.26 7.72 39.10
N ARG A 352 -30.09 9.04 39.13
CA ARG A 352 -29.10 9.74 38.31
C ARG A 352 -27.67 9.28 38.59
N ASN A 353 -27.35 8.94 39.84
CA ASN A 353 -26.04 8.38 40.18
C ASN A 353 -25.79 7.03 39.50
N PHE A 354 -26.78 6.13 39.45
CA PHE A 354 -26.67 4.86 38.71
C PHE A 354 -26.55 5.08 37.20
N GLU A 355 -27.32 6.01 36.63
CA GLU A 355 -27.23 6.36 35.21
C GLU A 355 -25.84 6.92 34.85
N PHE A 356 -25.29 7.78 35.71
CA PHE A 356 -23.95 8.33 35.56
C PHE A 356 -22.88 7.23 35.60
N GLN A 357 -22.93 6.34 36.59
CA GLN A 357 -21.98 5.22 36.69
C GLN A 357 -22.07 4.26 35.50
N ARG A 358 -23.28 3.97 35.01
CA ARG A 358 -23.49 3.17 33.80
C ARG A 358 -22.76 3.80 32.61
N GLU A 359 -23.00 5.09 32.37
CA GLU A 359 -22.41 5.79 31.23
C GLU A 359 -20.89 5.90 31.35
N GLU A 360 -20.37 6.22 32.54
CA GLU A 360 -18.93 6.29 32.81
C GLU A 360 -18.22 4.96 32.46
N LYS A 361 -18.75 3.83 32.94
CA LYS A 361 -18.19 2.50 32.66
C LYS A 361 -18.28 2.11 31.18
N ILE A 362 -19.38 2.44 30.51
CA ILE A 362 -19.53 2.20 29.07
C ILE A 362 -18.51 3.03 28.29
N GLN A 363 -18.34 4.31 28.64
CA GLN A 363 -17.38 5.20 28.00
C GLN A 363 -15.93 4.77 28.25
N GLN A 364 -15.62 4.22 29.43
CA GLN A 364 -14.31 3.62 29.69
C GLN A 364 -14.03 2.45 28.72
N LYS A 365 -14.98 1.52 28.56
CA LYS A 365 -14.85 0.38 27.63
C LYS A 365 -14.77 0.82 26.17
N ARG A 366 -15.52 1.85 25.77
CA ARG A 366 -15.43 2.43 24.41
C ARG A 366 -14.06 3.04 24.14
N ARG A 367 -13.49 3.75 25.11
CA ARG A 367 -12.12 4.31 25.00
C ARG A 367 -11.06 3.21 24.91
N GLU A 368 -11.23 2.12 25.63
CA GLU A 368 -10.36 0.94 25.54
C GLU A 368 -10.41 0.33 24.13
N MET A 369 -11.60 0.13 23.58
CA MET A 369 -11.80 -0.37 22.21
C MET A 369 -11.17 0.55 21.15
N GLU A 370 -11.32 1.86 21.29
CA GLU A 370 -10.72 2.82 20.35
C GLU A 370 -9.18 2.79 20.41
N LYS A 371 -8.60 2.71 21.61
CA LYS A 371 -7.15 2.53 21.75
C LYS A 371 -6.69 1.24 21.07
N LEU A 372 -7.45 0.16 21.22
CA LEU A 372 -7.12 -1.12 20.61
C LEU A 372 -7.04 -0.99 19.08
N ARG A 373 -8.06 -0.36 18.48
CA ARG A 373 -8.10 -0.08 17.03
C ARG A 373 -6.91 0.72 16.54
N ILE A 374 -6.53 1.76 17.27
CA ILE A 374 -5.38 2.61 16.91
C ILE A 374 -4.09 1.80 16.87
N VAL A 375 -3.82 1.00 17.92
CA VAL A 375 -2.57 0.23 18.01
C VAL A 375 -2.54 -0.90 16.98
N VAL A 376 -3.66 -1.62 16.80
CA VAL A 376 -3.77 -2.67 15.78
C VAL A 376 -3.59 -2.10 14.38
N SER A 377 -4.21 -0.95 14.08
CA SER A 377 -4.04 -0.26 12.79
C SER A 377 -2.59 0.17 12.57
N GLN A 378 -1.93 0.69 13.60
CA GLN A 378 -0.50 1.05 13.54
C GLN A 378 0.37 -0.16 13.14
N ILE A 379 0.21 -1.30 13.81
CA ILE A 379 1.00 -2.51 13.52
C ILE A 379 0.62 -3.09 12.15
N SER A 380 -0.67 -3.12 11.81
CA SER A 380 -1.16 -3.62 10.51
C SER A 380 -0.57 -2.82 9.34
N ASN A 381 -0.48 -1.50 9.48
CA ASN A 381 0.15 -0.63 8.48
C ASN A 381 1.67 -0.87 8.36
N GLN A 382 2.36 -1.17 9.46
CA GLN A 382 3.77 -1.55 9.42
C GLN A 382 3.97 -2.87 8.65
N ILE A 383 3.18 -3.90 8.97
CA ILE A 383 3.22 -5.19 8.26
C ILE A 383 2.90 -4.97 6.77
N LYS A 384 1.94 -4.10 6.46
CA LYS A 384 1.60 -3.74 5.07
C LYS A 384 2.79 -3.11 4.34
N GLY A 385 3.50 -2.19 4.98
CA GLY A 385 4.68 -1.57 4.38
C GLY A 385 5.76 -2.58 4.00
N LEU A 386 6.02 -3.58 4.85
CA LEU A 386 6.94 -4.66 4.50
C LEU A 386 6.39 -5.58 3.40
N LEU A 387 5.09 -5.86 3.41
CA LEU A 387 4.41 -6.67 2.40
C LEU A 387 4.52 -6.01 1.02
N ASP A 388 4.20 -4.72 0.92
CA ASP A 388 4.28 -3.95 -0.32
C ASP A 388 5.71 -3.95 -0.88
N ALA A 389 6.72 -3.76 -0.01
CA ALA A 389 8.13 -3.85 -0.40
C ALA A 389 8.54 -5.24 -0.91
N ARG A 390 7.98 -6.32 -0.34
CA ARG A 390 8.20 -7.69 -0.82
C ARG A 390 7.50 -7.97 -2.15
N MET A 391 6.30 -7.43 -2.35
CA MET A 391 5.59 -7.52 -3.62
C MET A 391 6.35 -6.81 -4.75
N GLU A 392 6.87 -5.61 -4.52
CA GLU A 392 7.70 -4.94 -5.53
C GLU A 392 8.99 -5.73 -5.84
N LEU A 393 9.60 -6.35 -4.82
CA LEU A 393 10.78 -7.19 -5.04
C LEU A 393 10.43 -8.43 -5.85
N ILE A 394 9.33 -9.15 -5.57
CA ILE A 394 9.00 -10.36 -6.33
C ILE A 394 8.70 -10.04 -7.78
N ASP A 395 8.01 -8.94 -8.07
CA ASP A 395 7.70 -8.52 -9.44
C ASP A 395 8.99 -8.26 -10.22
N ARG A 396 9.95 -7.53 -9.63
CA ARG A 396 11.27 -7.29 -10.27
C ARG A 396 12.06 -8.57 -10.51
N LEU A 397 11.98 -9.55 -9.61
CA LEU A 397 12.64 -10.84 -9.78
C LEU A 397 11.96 -11.69 -10.86
N ASP A 398 10.63 -11.61 -10.97
CA ASP A 398 9.83 -12.34 -11.97
C ASP A 398 10.24 -11.96 -13.40
N GLU A 399 10.59 -10.69 -13.60
CA GLU A 399 10.99 -10.13 -14.90
C GLU A 399 12.39 -10.58 -15.37
N LEU A 400 13.11 -11.37 -14.56
CA LEU A 400 14.40 -11.97 -14.91
C LEU A 400 14.26 -13.38 -15.51
N PHE A 401 13.06 -13.96 -15.43
CA PHE A 401 12.76 -15.22 -16.07
C PHE A 401 12.31 -15.03 -17.52
N ILE A 402 12.60 -16.01 -18.38
CA ILE A 402 11.97 -16.15 -19.68
C ILE A 402 10.87 -17.23 -19.61
N PRO A 403 9.74 -17.06 -20.30
CA PRO A 403 8.71 -18.09 -20.44
C PRO A 403 9.16 -19.17 -21.43
N TRP A 404 10.19 -19.92 -21.03
CA TRP A 404 10.72 -21.08 -21.76
C TRP A 404 10.69 -22.30 -20.83
N ARG A 405 9.99 -23.34 -21.26
CA ARG A 405 9.89 -24.59 -20.51
C ARG A 405 10.97 -25.56 -20.95
N SER A 406 11.82 -25.97 -20.02
CA SER A 406 12.81 -27.03 -20.20
C SER A 406 12.73 -27.99 -19.01
N GLU A 407 13.00 -29.28 -19.24
CA GLU A 407 13.03 -30.27 -18.15
C GLU A 407 14.37 -30.28 -17.41
N LYS A 408 15.44 -29.90 -18.10
CA LYS A 408 16.82 -29.97 -17.60
C LYS A 408 17.57 -28.68 -17.93
N VAL A 409 18.59 -28.41 -17.13
CA VAL A 409 19.58 -27.38 -17.45
C VAL A 409 20.16 -27.68 -18.82
N SER A 410 20.08 -26.69 -19.70
CA SER A 410 20.42 -26.81 -21.12
C SER A 410 21.36 -25.68 -21.53
N LEU A 411 22.10 -25.88 -22.61
CA LEU A 411 23.00 -24.86 -23.14
C LEU A 411 22.41 -24.29 -24.43
N ALA A 412 22.12 -22.99 -24.46
CA ALA A 412 21.93 -22.24 -25.69
C ALA A 412 23.29 -21.83 -26.24
N CYS A 413 23.64 -22.38 -27.39
CA CYS A 413 24.89 -22.12 -28.08
C CYS A 413 24.66 -20.99 -29.10
N LEU A 414 25.05 -19.77 -28.73
CA LEU A 414 24.92 -18.59 -29.60
C LEU A 414 26.14 -18.48 -30.53
N PRO A 415 25.99 -18.67 -31.85
CA PRO A 415 27.14 -18.67 -32.74
C PRO A 415 27.70 -17.27 -32.97
N PHE A 416 28.97 -17.20 -33.27
CA PHE A 416 29.63 -16.02 -33.82
C PHE A 416 30.83 -16.47 -34.64
N TYR A 417 31.31 -15.62 -35.55
CA TYR A 417 32.55 -15.86 -36.25
C TYR A 417 33.66 -14.98 -35.67
N ILE A 418 34.82 -15.57 -35.45
CA ILE A 418 36.06 -14.86 -35.22
C ILE A 418 36.91 -14.92 -36.49
N VAL A 419 37.38 -13.75 -36.89
CA VAL A 419 38.22 -13.55 -38.06
C VAL A 419 39.51 -12.89 -37.62
N GLY A 420 40.66 -13.47 -37.98
CA GLY A 420 41.98 -12.96 -37.62
C GLY A 420 42.77 -12.51 -38.84
N TYR A 421 43.29 -11.29 -38.76
CA TYR A 421 44.20 -10.72 -39.74
C TYR A 421 45.61 -10.61 -39.14
N ARG A 422 46.58 -11.25 -39.77
CA ARG A 422 47.98 -11.07 -39.43
C ARG A 422 48.49 -9.76 -40.01
N VAL A 423 49.04 -8.92 -39.14
CA VAL A 423 49.68 -7.65 -39.46
C VAL A 423 51.07 -7.67 -38.84
N ARG A 424 52.09 -7.93 -39.65
CA ARG A 424 53.46 -8.24 -39.16
C ARG A 424 53.41 -9.45 -38.20
N ASP A 425 53.78 -9.26 -36.94
CA ASP A 425 53.79 -10.30 -35.90
C ASP A 425 52.56 -10.29 -34.99
N ASP A 426 51.62 -9.35 -35.17
CA ASP A 426 50.40 -9.25 -34.37
C ASP A 426 49.17 -9.75 -35.12
N MET A 427 48.15 -10.16 -34.37
CA MET A 427 46.86 -10.66 -34.86
C MET A 427 45.74 -9.71 -34.49
N GLU A 428 45.24 -8.96 -35.48
CA GLU A 428 44.02 -8.18 -35.32
C GLU A 428 42.80 -9.08 -35.50
N THR A 429 41.94 -9.18 -34.48
CA THR A 429 40.71 -9.99 -34.58
C THR A 429 39.45 -9.17 -34.73
N GLN A 430 38.53 -9.70 -35.51
CA GLN A 430 37.20 -9.18 -35.71
C GLN A 430 36.17 -10.24 -35.41
N ILE A 431 35.09 -9.83 -34.73
CA ILE A 431 33.98 -10.70 -34.39
C ILE A 431 32.76 -10.33 -35.23
N PHE A 432 32.13 -11.32 -35.84
CA PHE A 432 30.85 -11.19 -36.52
C PHE A 432 29.76 -11.87 -35.69
N GLN A 433 28.69 -11.11 -35.44
CA GLN A 433 27.49 -11.54 -34.72
C GLN A 433 26.50 -12.24 -35.66
N PRO A 434 25.52 -13.00 -35.13
CA PRO A 434 24.42 -13.54 -35.92
C PRO A 434 23.64 -12.48 -36.70
N ILE A 435 23.18 -12.87 -37.89
CA ILE A 435 22.57 -11.98 -38.88
C ILE A 435 21.28 -12.55 -39.44
N ARG A 436 20.42 -11.64 -39.92
CA ARG A 436 19.27 -11.96 -40.75
C ARG A 436 19.55 -11.56 -42.19
N VAL A 437 19.12 -12.40 -43.11
CA VAL A 437 19.24 -12.19 -44.55
C VAL A 437 17.92 -11.63 -45.08
N VAL A 438 18.01 -10.55 -45.86
CA VAL A 438 16.84 -10.01 -46.56
C VAL A 438 16.45 -10.96 -47.70
N ALA A 439 15.16 -11.32 -47.79
CA ALA A 439 14.65 -12.12 -48.89
C ALA A 439 14.90 -11.41 -50.24
N SER A 440 15.52 -12.11 -51.18
CA SER A 440 15.81 -11.58 -52.51
C SER A 440 14.54 -11.14 -53.24
N SER A 441 13.41 -11.83 -53.03
CA SER A 441 12.10 -11.55 -53.66
C SER A 441 11.52 -10.15 -53.37
N GLY A 442 11.93 -9.48 -52.28
CA GLY A 442 11.44 -8.15 -51.89
C GLY A 442 12.25 -6.97 -52.42
N VAL A 443 13.45 -7.21 -52.98
CA VAL A 443 14.33 -6.16 -53.51
C VAL A 443 14.09 -6.04 -55.02
N GLY A 444 13.33 -5.02 -55.41
CA GLY A 444 13.00 -4.76 -56.82
C GLY A 444 14.24 -4.73 -57.71
N GLY A 445 14.14 -5.28 -58.93
CA GLY A 445 15.29 -5.45 -59.84
C GLY A 445 16.07 -4.16 -60.16
N ALA A 446 15.41 -3.00 -60.06
CA ALA A 446 16.05 -1.69 -60.19
C ALA A 446 16.99 -1.34 -59.01
N ILE A 447 16.66 -1.78 -57.79
CA ILE A 447 17.50 -1.59 -56.60
C ILE A 447 18.72 -2.51 -56.68
N ARG A 448 18.55 -3.77 -57.11
CA ARG A 448 19.69 -4.69 -57.31
C ARG A 448 20.70 -4.16 -58.33
N LYS A 449 20.23 -3.65 -59.48
CA LYS A 449 21.11 -3.02 -60.49
C LYS A 449 21.87 -1.79 -59.95
N LYS A 450 21.23 -0.97 -59.12
CA LYS A 450 21.89 0.15 -58.43
C LYS A 450 22.87 -0.30 -57.33
N LEU A 451 22.68 -1.48 -56.74
CA LEU A 451 23.59 -1.99 -55.72
C LEU A 451 24.95 -2.39 -56.31
N PHE A 452 24.98 -2.88 -57.56
CA PHE A 452 26.22 -3.28 -58.24
C PHE A 452 27.21 -2.14 -58.50
N SER A 453 26.79 -0.87 -58.43
CA SER A 453 27.72 0.29 -58.45
C SER A 453 28.41 0.53 -57.11
N PHE A 454 27.97 -0.10 -56.03
CA PHE A 454 28.65 -0.08 -54.74
C PHE A 454 29.63 -1.24 -54.60
N GLY A 455 30.71 -1.05 -53.83
CA GLY A 455 31.63 -2.13 -53.49
C GLY A 455 30.97 -3.26 -52.67
N VAL A 456 31.59 -4.44 -52.68
CA VAL A 456 31.13 -5.68 -51.99
C VAL A 456 30.61 -5.43 -50.57
N ALA A 457 31.37 -4.70 -49.74
CA ALA A 457 30.99 -4.40 -48.36
C ALA A 457 29.62 -3.71 -48.26
N SER A 458 29.37 -2.74 -49.13
CA SER A 458 28.14 -1.96 -49.14
C SER A 458 26.96 -2.79 -49.64
N ARG A 459 27.16 -3.65 -50.64
CA ARG A 459 26.14 -4.59 -51.10
C ARG A 459 25.74 -5.59 -50.03
N LEU A 460 26.72 -6.22 -49.39
CA LEU A 460 26.47 -7.16 -48.31
C LEU A 460 25.83 -6.49 -47.09
N LYS A 461 26.12 -5.21 -46.82
CA LYS A 461 25.44 -4.46 -45.76
C LYS A 461 23.93 -4.28 -46.02
N HIS A 462 23.48 -4.26 -47.27
CA HIS A 462 22.05 -4.24 -47.60
C HIS A 462 21.42 -5.63 -47.59
N TYR A 463 22.21 -6.66 -47.89
CA TYR A 463 21.80 -8.06 -47.80
C TYR A 463 21.62 -8.53 -46.34
N LEU A 464 22.48 -8.05 -45.45
CA LEU A 464 22.60 -8.51 -44.08
C LEU A 464 22.06 -7.48 -43.09
N GLN A 465 21.11 -7.91 -42.27
CA GLN A 465 20.59 -7.14 -41.16
C GLN A 465 21.10 -7.70 -39.84
N THR A 466 21.47 -6.81 -38.92
CA THR A 466 21.79 -7.20 -37.56
C THR A 466 20.56 -7.81 -36.91
N ARG A 467 20.67 -9.02 -36.36
CA ARG A 467 19.54 -9.71 -35.74
C ARG A 467 19.01 -8.94 -34.53
N SER A 468 19.91 -8.50 -33.67
CA SER A 468 19.56 -7.74 -32.46
C SER A 468 20.75 -6.90 -32.03
N LYS A 469 20.46 -5.71 -31.51
CA LYS A 469 21.47 -4.85 -30.91
C LYS A 469 22.02 -5.46 -29.62
N THR A 470 21.16 -6.01 -28.77
CA THR A 470 21.59 -6.53 -27.45
C THR A 470 22.39 -7.83 -27.56
N LEU A 471 22.06 -8.71 -28.52
CA LEU A 471 22.88 -9.87 -28.89
C LEU A 471 24.25 -9.41 -29.42
N GLY A 472 24.28 -8.35 -30.23
CA GLY A 472 25.51 -7.74 -30.70
C GLY A 472 26.37 -7.20 -29.56
N ASP A 473 25.76 -6.55 -28.58
CA ASP A 473 26.44 -6.05 -27.39
C ASP A 473 27.04 -7.22 -26.57
N LEU A 474 26.30 -8.34 -26.42
CA LEU A 474 26.81 -9.56 -25.80
C LEU A 474 28.04 -10.10 -26.54
N VAL A 475 27.94 -10.30 -27.85
CA VAL A 475 29.05 -10.83 -28.66
C VAL A 475 30.25 -9.86 -28.66
N SER A 476 30.00 -8.55 -28.67
CA SER A 476 31.07 -7.55 -28.56
C SER A 476 31.81 -7.59 -27.22
N SER A 477 31.18 -8.11 -26.17
CA SER A 477 31.82 -8.30 -24.86
C SER A 477 33.00 -9.28 -24.92
N ILE A 478 32.99 -10.23 -25.87
CA ILE A 478 34.14 -11.12 -26.11
C ILE A 478 35.37 -10.28 -26.47
N GLY A 479 35.23 -9.28 -27.34
CA GLY A 479 36.34 -8.40 -27.73
C GLY A 479 36.91 -7.64 -26.54
N LYS A 480 36.06 -7.20 -25.61
CA LYS A 480 36.50 -6.58 -24.35
C LYS A 480 37.27 -7.59 -23.47
N ALA A 481 36.73 -8.80 -23.31
CA ALA A 481 37.35 -9.87 -22.53
C ALA A 481 38.73 -10.28 -23.07
N VAL A 482 38.87 -10.38 -24.39
CA VAL A 482 40.15 -10.65 -25.09
C VAL A 482 41.21 -9.59 -24.78
N ASN A 483 40.80 -8.33 -24.68
CA ASN A 483 41.72 -7.23 -24.39
C ASN A 483 42.09 -7.13 -22.91
N SER A 484 41.21 -7.59 -22.01
CA SER A 484 41.41 -7.51 -20.55
C SER A 484 42.09 -8.73 -19.94
N ASP A 485 41.95 -9.91 -20.55
CA ASP A 485 42.38 -11.19 -19.99
C ASP A 485 43.23 -11.97 -20.98
N ARG A 486 44.54 -12.01 -20.70
CA ARG A 486 45.53 -12.69 -21.54
C ARG A 486 45.30 -14.20 -21.63
N CYS A 487 44.95 -14.85 -20.52
CA CYS A 487 44.72 -16.30 -20.50
C CYS A 487 43.50 -16.66 -21.33
N PHE A 488 42.43 -15.85 -21.23
CA PHE A 488 41.25 -16.01 -22.07
C PHE A 488 41.56 -15.78 -23.56
N LYS A 489 42.35 -14.75 -23.90
CA LYS A 489 42.80 -14.49 -25.27
C LYS A 489 43.56 -15.69 -25.87
N GLU A 490 44.55 -16.22 -25.14
CA GLU A 490 45.35 -17.36 -25.59
C GLU A 490 44.48 -18.60 -25.81
N THR A 491 43.58 -18.92 -24.87
CA THR A 491 42.69 -20.08 -24.98
C THR A 491 41.66 -19.92 -26.11
N LEU A 492 41.09 -18.73 -26.28
CA LEU A 492 40.17 -18.42 -27.38
C LEU A 492 40.87 -18.59 -28.73
N TYR A 493 42.08 -18.06 -28.88
CA TYR A 493 42.83 -18.17 -30.14
C TYR A 493 43.23 -19.61 -30.43
N GLN A 494 43.70 -20.37 -29.43
CA GLN A 494 43.99 -21.79 -29.61
C GLN A 494 42.75 -22.57 -30.08
N THR A 495 41.60 -22.29 -29.48
CA THR A 495 40.31 -22.90 -29.85
C THR A 495 39.92 -22.51 -31.28
N ALA A 496 40.05 -21.23 -31.64
CA ALA A 496 39.72 -20.71 -32.96
C ALA A 496 40.64 -21.29 -34.05
N PHE A 497 41.96 -21.37 -33.81
CA PHE A 497 42.91 -21.95 -34.76
C PHE A 497 42.68 -23.44 -34.96
N SER A 498 42.32 -24.17 -33.90
CA SER A 498 41.96 -25.58 -33.98
C SER A 498 40.71 -25.81 -34.83
N ASN A 499 39.81 -24.82 -34.88
CA ASN A 499 38.60 -24.83 -35.71
C ASN A 499 38.68 -23.83 -36.88
N ASN A 500 39.86 -23.62 -37.45
CA ASN A 500 40.05 -22.68 -38.56
C ASN A 500 39.56 -23.28 -39.87
N PHE A 501 38.49 -22.74 -40.44
CA PHE A 501 37.92 -23.21 -41.70
C PHE A 501 38.91 -23.15 -42.86
N LEU A 502 39.80 -22.15 -42.89
CA LEU A 502 40.79 -22.01 -43.97
C LEU A 502 41.76 -23.20 -44.05
N ALA A 503 41.93 -23.96 -42.97
CA ALA A 503 42.81 -25.13 -42.91
C ALA A 503 42.05 -26.47 -43.07
N GLN A 504 40.70 -26.45 -43.14
CA GLN A 504 39.89 -27.66 -43.22
C GLN A 504 39.90 -28.25 -44.64
N ARG A 505 39.93 -29.59 -44.73
CA ARG A 505 39.78 -30.29 -46.02
C ARG A 505 38.37 -30.10 -46.56
N GLY A 506 38.23 -29.86 -47.87
CA GLY A 506 36.93 -29.68 -48.54
C GLY A 506 36.33 -28.28 -48.40
N ILE A 507 36.94 -27.36 -47.64
CA ILE A 507 36.44 -25.99 -47.50
C ILE A 507 36.37 -25.25 -48.84
N LYS A 508 37.27 -25.58 -49.78
CA LYS A 508 37.27 -25.02 -51.14
C LYS A 508 35.93 -25.25 -51.84
N ASP A 509 35.41 -26.48 -51.81
CA ASP A 509 34.16 -26.83 -52.49
C ASP A 509 32.95 -26.16 -51.82
N VAL A 510 32.93 -26.13 -50.48
CA VAL A 510 31.92 -25.44 -49.66
C VAL A 510 31.87 -23.94 -50.00
N VAL A 511 33.02 -23.28 -50.03
CA VAL A 511 33.09 -21.84 -50.33
C VAL A 511 32.75 -21.57 -51.80
N VAL A 512 33.22 -22.39 -52.74
CA VAL A 512 32.86 -22.23 -54.16
C VAL A 512 31.36 -22.42 -54.37
N GLY A 513 30.74 -23.41 -53.71
CA GLY A 513 29.31 -23.66 -53.75
C GLY A 513 28.51 -22.45 -53.25
N GLY A 514 28.84 -21.94 -52.07
CA GLY A 514 28.17 -20.79 -51.48
C GLY A 514 28.38 -19.48 -52.25
N LEU A 515 29.57 -19.25 -52.80
CA LEU A 515 29.83 -18.10 -53.67
C LEU A 515 28.99 -18.14 -54.95
N ARG A 516 28.89 -19.30 -55.61
CA ARG A 516 28.03 -19.48 -56.80
C ARG A 516 26.56 -19.28 -56.47
N GLU A 517 26.12 -19.71 -55.28
CA GLU A 517 24.76 -19.47 -54.83
C GLU A 517 24.49 -17.98 -54.53
N LEU A 518 25.43 -17.26 -53.93
CA LEU A 518 25.33 -15.81 -53.75
C LEU A 518 25.32 -15.05 -55.10
N GLU A 519 26.10 -15.53 -56.07
CA GLU A 519 26.14 -15.01 -57.44
C GLU A 519 24.80 -15.24 -58.16
N SER A 520 24.24 -16.46 -58.09
CA SER A 520 22.94 -16.78 -58.72
C SER A 520 21.78 -16.00 -58.10
N ARG A 521 21.86 -15.72 -56.79
CA ARG A 521 20.93 -14.85 -56.06
C ARG A 521 21.12 -13.35 -56.38
N GLY A 522 22.21 -12.99 -57.07
CA GLY A 522 22.51 -11.65 -57.56
C GLY A 522 23.07 -10.68 -56.51
N TRP A 523 23.74 -11.20 -55.47
CA TRP A 523 24.33 -10.38 -54.40
C TRP A 523 25.80 -10.01 -54.65
N ILE A 524 26.51 -10.85 -55.41
CA ILE A 524 27.90 -10.66 -55.81
C ILE A 524 28.06 -10.89 -57.32
N GLY A 525 29.15 -10.36 -57.89
CA GLY A 525 29.48 -10.50 -59.32
C GLY A 525 30.50 -11.61 -59.57
N HIS A 526 30.57 -12.05 -60.83
CA HIS A 526 31.49 -13.11 -61.26
C HIS A 526 32.97 -12.83 -60.96
N GLU A 527 33.40 -11.58 -61.15
CA GLU A 527 34.77 -11.16 -60.85
C GLU A 527 35.12 -11.30 -59.35
N GLU A 528 34.15 -11.05 -58.47
CA GLU A 528 34.35 -11.12 -57.02
C GLU A 528 34.49 -12.56 -56.55
N VAL A 529 33.68 -13.46 -57.12
CA VAL A 529 33.82 -14.91 -56.94
C VAL A 529 35.23 -15.36 -57.32
N ASN A 530 35.70 -14.97 -58.51
CA ASN A 530 37.03 -15.34 -59.00
C ASN A 530 38.16 -14.76 -58.14
N ILE A 531 38.02 -13.53 -57.62
CA ILE A 531 39.00 -12.91 -56.72
C ILE A 531 39.17 -13.73 -55.44
N ILE A 532 38.08 -14.15 -54.79
CA ILE A 532 38.13 -14.94 -53.56
C ILE A 532 38.75 -16.31 -53.83
N ILE A 533 38.30 -17.00 -54.89
CA ILE A 533 38.82 -18.32 -55.26
C ILE A 533 40.33 -18.25 -55.53
N ASN A 534 40.76 -17.24 -56.29
CA ASN A 534 42.17 -17.08 -56.65
C ASN A 534 43.06 -16.68 -55.47
N SER A 535 42.51 -15.98 -54.47
CA SER A 535 43.27 -15.49 -53.32
C SER A 535 43.52 -16.57 -52.26
N TYR A 536 42.67 -17.59 -52.19
CA TYR A 536 42.68 -18.58 -51.11
C TYR A 536 42.81 -20.04 -51.56
N PHE A 537 42.43 -20.36 -52.80
CA PHE A 537 42.29 -21.74 -53.26
C PHE A 537 42.97 -22.03 -54.60
N LYS A 538 43.81 -21.11 -55.09
CA LYS A 538 44.74 -21.40 -56.18
C LYS A 538 45.72 -22.46 -55.70
N GLU A 539 45.75 -23.57 -56.43
CA GLU A 539 46.79 -24.58 -56.30
C GLU A 539 48.14 -23.93 -56.64
N ALA A 540 49.14 -24.22 -55.81
CA ALA A 540 50.54 -23.96 -56.13
C ALA A 540 51.00 -24.95 -57.20
#